data_AF-A0A383CE20-F1
#
_entry.id   AF-A0A383CE20-F1
#
_cell.length_a   1.000
_cell.length_b   1.000
_cell.length_c   1.000
_cell.angle_alpha   90.00
_cell.angle_beta   90.00
_cell.angle_gamma   90.00
#
_symmetry.space_group_name_H-M   'P 1'
#
loop_
_entity.id
_entity.type
_entity.pdbx_description
1 polymer ?
#
loop_
_entity_poly.entity_id
_entity_poly.type
_entity_poly.pdbx_seq_one_letter_code
_entity_poly.pdbx_strand_id
1 'polypeptide(L)'
;MRNKILRLVRTWGIGGITGLGTGLSFKLVHDSLTTDNMFDLWELALSLITPLVIGMIIAKCSKYPKSNTIAIAYLTLLIPILGALFGSSGSEPLWQFAALGLVGGLAWSTPFALTAAISKTNSTESN
;
A
#
# COMPACT_ATOMS: atom_id res chain seq x y z
N MET A 1 13.96 -25.28 -3.47
CA MET A 1 14.20 -23.84 -3.17
C MET A 1 13.52 -22.88 -4.16
N ARG A 2 13.59 -23.12 -5.49
CA ARG A 2 12.98 -22.28 -6.55
C ARG A 2 11.50 -21.88 -6.32
N ASN A 3 10.66 -22.80 -5.85
CA ASN A 3 9.23 -22.54 -5.61
C ASN A 3 8.94 -21.64 -4.39
N LYS A 4 9.88 -21.55 -3.43
CA LYS A 4 9.74 -20.63 -2.27
C LYS A 4 10.08 -19.19 -2.67
N ILE A 5 11.16 -19.01 -3.43
CA ILE A 5 11.60 -17.70 -3.94
C ILE A 5 10.53 -17.09 -4.85
N LEU A 6 9.96 -17.88 -5.77
CA LEU A 6 8.91 -17.40 -6.68
C LEU A 6 7.66 -16.91 -5.92
N ARG A 7 7.31 -17.56 -4.82
CA ARG A 7 6.20 -17.13 -3.96
C ARG A 7 6.51 -15.83 -3.25
N LEU A 8 7.72 -15.68 -2.70
CA LEU A 8 8.17 -14.45 -2.05
C LEU A 8 8.14 -13.27 -3.01
N VAL A 9 8.75 -13.41 -4.20
CA VAL A 9 8.76 -12.39 -5.26
C VAL A 9 7.35 -12.01 -5.67
N ARG A 10 6.44 -12.98 -5.78
CA ARG A 10 5.02 -12.71 -6.06
C ARG A 10 4.36 -11.87 -4.96
N THR A 11 4.56 -12.19 -3.68
CA THR A 11 4.04 -11.37 -2.57
C THR A 11 4.59 -9.96 -2.58
N TRP A 12 5.89 -9.82 -2.83
CA TRP A 12 6.56 -8.53 -2.99
C TRP A 12 5.97 -7.72 -4.15
N GLY A 13 5.75 -8.35 -5.30
CA GLY A 13 5.13 -7.71 -6.46
C GLY A 13 3.71 -7.22 -6.17
N ILE A 14 2.89 -8.04 -5.50
CA ILE A 14 1.53 -7.65 -5.08
C ILE A 14 1.59 -6.45 -4.14
N GLY A 15 2.54 -6.45 -3.20
CA GLY A 15 2.85 -5.35 -2.32
C GLY A 15 3.16 -4.04 -3.02
N GLY A 16 4.11 -4.07 -3.95
CA GLY A 16 4.50 -2.92 -4.75
C GLY A 16 3.35 -2.38 -5.58
N ILE A 17 2.57 -3.26 -6.24
CA ILE A 17 1.37 -2.86 -7.00
C ILE A 17 0.33 -2.22 -6.09
N THR A 18 0.15 -2.76 -4.87
CA THR A 18 -0.76 -2.20 -3.86
C THR A 18 -0.35 -0.80 -3.50
N GLY A 19 0.92 -0.60 -3.14
CA GLY A 19 1.43 0.71 -2.78
C GLY A 19 1.38 1.71 -3.93
N LEU A 20 1.72 1.30 -5.16
CA LEU A 20 1.60 2.13 -6.37
C LEU A 20 0.16 2.62 -6.59
N GLY A 21 -0.79 1.68 -6.57
CA GLY A 21 -2.20 1.98 -6.75
C GLY A 21 -2.70 2.91 -5.66
N THR A 22 -2.31 2.68 -4.42
CA THR A 22 -2.68 3.55 -3.30
C THR A 22 -2.13 4.96 -3.48
N GLY A 23 -0.85 5.12 -3.85
CA GLY A 23 -0.24 6.44 -4.06
C GLY A 23 -0.88 7.24 -5.18
N LEU A 24 -1.09 6.63 -6.33
CA LEU A 24 -1.72 7.28 -7.49
C LEU A 24 -3.18 7.63 -7.21
N SER A 25 -3.97 6.67 -6.72
CA SER A 25 -5.39 6.91 -6.46
C SER A 25 -5.60 7.94 -5.36
N PHE A 26 -4.78 7.92 -4.31
CA PHE A 26 -4.86 8.92 -3.26
C PHE A 26 -4.59 10.32 -3.79
N LYS A 27 -3.52 10.51 -4.58
CA LYS A 27 -3.19 11.83 -5.13
C LYS A 27 -4.29 12.35 -6.07
N LEU A 28 -4.87 11.49 -6.91
CA LEU A 28 -6.00 11.87 -7.76
C LEU A 28 -7.25 12.27 -6.96
N VAL A 29 -7.57 11.53 -5.90
CA VAL A 29 -8.70 11.85 -5.02
C VAL A 29 -8.44 13.14 -4.26
N HIS A 30 -7.22 13.33 -3.75
CA HIS A 30 -6.79 14.57 -3.11
C HIS A 30 -6.96 15.76 -4.05
N ASP A 31 -6.43 15.69 -5.28
CA ASP A 31 -6.51 16.78 -6.25
C ASP A 31 -7.96 17.03 -6.74
N SER A 32 -8.85 16.04 -6.65
CA SER A 32 -10.26 16.19 -7.00
C SER A 32 -11.10 16.80 -5.88
N LEU A 33 -10.74 16.55 -4.63
CA LEU A 33 -11.43 17.08 -3.46
C LEU A 33 -10.96 18.50 -3.15
N THR A 34 -9.64 18.71 -3.09
CA THR A 34 -8.99 20.00 -2.80
C THR A 34 -8.98 20.91 -4.03
N THR A 35 -10.15 21.44 -4.40
CA THR A 35 -10.28 22.41 -5.50
C THR A 35 -9.79 23.80 -5.10
N ASP A 36 -9.81 24.12 -3.80
CA ASP A 36 -9.44 25.42 -3.24
C ASP A 36 -8.03 25.47 -2.61
N ASN A 37 -7.22 24.42 -2.81
CA ASN A 37 -5.90 24.24 -2.20
C ASN A 37 -5.89 24.16 -0.65
N MET A 38 -7.04 24.03 0.01
CA MET A 38 -7.12 23.86 1.46
C MET A 38 -7.59 22.44 1.80
N PHE A 39 -6.64 21.57 2.17
CA PHE A 39 -6.97 20.20 2.54
C PHE A 39 -7.56 20.10 3.94
N ASP A 40 -8.88 19.93 4.01
CA ASP A 40 -9.63 19.86 5.27
C ASP A 40 -9.66 18.45 5.89
N LEU A 41 -9.94 18.37 7.20
CA LEU A 41 -10.08 17.10 7.91
C LEU A 41 -11.16 16.18 7.31
N TRP A 42 -12.22 16.76 6.74
CA TRP A 42 -13.28 15.99 6.10
C TRP A 42 -12.84 15.43 4.73
N GLU A 43 -12.02 16.17 3.98
CA GLU A 43 -11.40 15.69 2.74
C GLU A 43 -10.40 14.57 3.02
N LEU A 44 -9.65 14.68 4.13
CA LEU A 44 -8.82 13.59 4.64
C LEU A 44 -9.66 12.36 4.97
N ALA A 45 -10.78 12.52 5.67
CA ALA A 45 -11.67 11.40 6.03
C ALA A 45 -12.20 10.67 4.78
N LEU A 46 -12.57 11.40 3.72
CA LEU A 46 -12.97 10.81 2.44
C LEU A 46 -11.80 10.14 1.72
N SER A 47 -10.61 10.75 1.74
CA SER A 47 -9.41 10.19 1.11
C SER A 47 -8.95 8.88 1.76
N LEU A 48 -9.28 8.63 3.03
CA LEU A 48 -9.02 7.36 3.74
C LEU A 48 -9.87 6.19 3.20
N ILE A 49 -10.93 6.46 2.45
CA ILE A 49 -11.72 5.43 1.77
C ILE A 49 -10.94 4.89 0.55
N THR A 50 -10.12 5.71 -0.08
CA THR A 50 -9.30 5.35 -1.25
C THR A 50 -8.37 4.14 -1.01
N PRO A 51 -7.48 4.13 0.00
CA PRO A 51 -6.62 2.97 0.26
C PRO A 51 -7.42 1.70 0.59
N LEU A 52 -8.60 1.84 1.22
CA LEU A 52 -9.49 0.70 1.50
C LEU A 52 -10.00 0.07 0.21
N VAL A 53 -10.52 0.89 -0.71
CA VAL A 53 -11.06 0.43 -2.01
C VAL A 53 -9.96 -0.21 -2.84
N ILE A 54 -8.80 0.44 -2.95
CA ILE A 54 -7.65 -0.09 -3.70
C ILE A 54 -7.14 -1.41 -3.09
N GLY A 55 -6.98 -1.46 -1.77
CA GLY A 55 -6.58 -2.69 -1.06
C GLY A 55 -7.57 -3.83 -1.29
N MET A 56 -8.88 -3.55 -1.28
CA MET A 56 -9.92 -4.56 -1.56
C MET A 56 -9.88 -5.06 -3.02
N ILE A 57 -9.72 -4.16 -3.99
CA ILE A 57 -9.63 -4.51 -5.41
C ILE A 57 -8.43 -5.43 -5.65
N ILE A 58 -7.26 -5.05 -5.13
CA ILE A 58 -6.02 -5.79 -5.34
C ILE A 58 -6.03 -7.12 -4.60
N ALA A 59 -6.61 -7.18 -3.39
CA ALA A 59 -6.79 -8.43 -2.65
C ALA A 59 -7.67 -9.42 -3.43
N LYS A 60 -8.77 -8.94 -4.02
CA LYS A 60 -9.65 -9.77 -4.88
C LYS A 60 -8.93 -10.25 -6.14
N CYS A 61 -8.21 -9.35 -6.81
CA CYS A 61 -7.47 -9.68 -8.04
C CYS A 61 -6.35 -10.69 -7.79
N SER A 62 -5.61 -10.52 -6.69
CA SER A 62 -4.39 -11.30 -6.39
C SER A 62 -4.66 -12.61 -5.62
N LYS A 63 -5.90 -12.82 -5.13
CA LYS A 63 -6.27 -13.88 -4.17
C LYS A 63 -5.39 -13.90 -2.91
N TYR A 64 -4.89 -12.72 -2.51
CA TYR A 64 -4.05 -12.53 -1.33
C TYR A 64 -4.93 -12.14 -0.13
N PRO A 65 -4.56 -12.46 1.14
CA PRO A 65 -5.34 -12.06 2.30
C PRO A 65 -5.68 -10.58 2.28
N LYS A 66 -6.99 -10.30 2.37
CA LYS A 66 -7.54 -8.95 2.36
C LYS A 66 -6.94 -8.10 3.48
N SER A 67 -6.79 -8.68 4.69
CA SER A 67 -6.22 -8.00 5.85
C SER A 67 -4.80 -7.48 5.58
N ASN A 68 -3.89 -8.33 5.05
CA ASN A 68 -2.52 -7.91 4.75
C ASN A 68 -2.47 -6.83 3.66
N THR A 69 -3.29 -6.98 2.61
CA THR A 69 -3.31 -6.01 1.49
C THR A 69 -3.81 -4.65 1.94
N ILE A 70 -4.86 -4.63 2.77
CA ILE A 70 -5.42 -3.40 3.35
C ILE A 70 -4.41 -2.77 4.32
N ALA A 71 -3.75 -3.58 5.16
CA ALA A 71 -2.71 -3.08 6.07
C ALA A 71 -1.54 -2.43 5.31
N ILE A 72 -1.05 -3.06 4.23
CA ILE A 72 -0.01 -2.49 3.37
C ILE A 72 -0.46 -1.16 2.77
N ALA A 73 -1.69 -1.09 2.25
CA ALA A 73 -2.25 0.13 1.67
C ALA A 73 -2.30 1.27 2.71
N TYR A 74 -2.83 1.02 3.91
CA TYR A 74 -2.91 2.03 4.97
C TYR A 74 -1.54 2.44 5.52
N LEU A 75 -0.61 1.51 5.71
CA LEU A 75 0.76 1.84 6.16
C LEU A 75 1.54 2.64 5.11
N THR A 76 1.31 2.33 3.83
CA THR A 76 1.89 3.09 2.70
C THR A 76 1.29 4.50 2.61
N LEU A 77 0.00 4.63 2.92
CA LEU A 77 -0.66 5.92 2.99
C LEU A 77 -0.17 6.76 4.17
N LEU A 78 -0.15 6.18 5.37
CA LEU A 78 0.14 6.90 6.61
C LEU A 78 1.57 7.44 6.67
N ILE A 79 2.56 6.66 6.25
CA ILE A 79 3.97 7.04 6.44
C ILE A 79 4.55 7.66 5.16
N PRO A 80 4.66 6.93 4.03
CA PRO A 80 5.18 7.51 2.79
C PRO A 80 4.36 8.67 2.23
N ILE A 81 3.03 8.49 2.10
CA ILE A 81 2.20 9.43 1.31
C ILE A 81 1.80 10.65 2.13
N LEU A 82 1.27 10.48 3.36
CA LEU A 82 0.96 11.63 4.22
C LEU A 82 2.22 12.34 4.70
N GLY A 83 3.31 11.61 4.97
CA GLY A 83 4.59 12.21 5.31
C GLY A 83 5.12 13.12 4.20
N ALA A 84 5.00 12.69 2.94
CA ALA A 84 5.30 13.56 1.80
C ALA A 84 4.29 14.71 1.69
N LEU A 85 2.99 14.45 1.77
CA LEU A 85 1.95 15.46 1.60
C LEU A 85 2.13 16.65 2.55
N PHE A 86 2.32 16.39 3.85
CA PHE A 86 2.52 17.45 4.86
C PHE A 86 3.93 18.06 4.86
N GLY A 87 4.94 17.33 4.38
CA GLY A 87 6.32 17.81 4.30
C GLY A 87 6.67 18.52 3.00
N SER A 88 5.72 18.61 2.07
CA SER A 88 5.94 19.08 0.70
C SER A 88 5.43 20.49 0.44
N SER A 89 5.86 21.09 -0.66
CA SER A 89 5.54 22.47 -1.04
C SER A 89 4.23 22.60 -1.82
N GLY A 90 3.56 21.48 -2.15
CA GLY A 90 2.29 21.42 -2.89
C GLY A 90 2.43 21.44 -4.42
N SER A 91 3.65 21.42 -4.96
CA SER A 91 3.94 21.45 -6.40
C SER A 91 4.54 20.13 -6.93
N GLU A 92 4.40 19.06 -6.15
CA GLU A 92 5.10 17.80 -6.37
C GLU A 92 4.43 17.01 -7.49
N PRO A 93 5.23 16.45 -8.40
CA PRO A 93 4.70 15.74 -9.55
C PRO A 93 4.07 14.40 -9.16
N LEU A 94 3.04 13.98 -9.89
CA LEU A 94 2.29 12.73 -9.66
C LEU A 94 3.19 11.49 -9.53
N TRP A 95 4.30 11.45 -10.29
CA TRP A 95 5.23 10.32 -10.27
C TRP A 95 5.94 10.15 -8.92
N GLN A 96 6.10 11.22 -8.14
CA GLN A 96 6.72 11.15 -6.81
C GLN A 96 5.83 10.40 -5.82
N PHE A 97 4.51 10.64 -5.86
CA PHE A 97 3.53 9.87 -5.07
C PHE A 97 3.43 8.42 -5.54
N ALA A 98 3.56 8.17 -6.84
CA ALA A 98 3.63 6.81 -7.38
C ALA A 98 4.87 6.06 -6.88
N ALA A 99 6.04 6.71 -6.88
CA ALA A 99 7.30 6.15 -6.40
C ALA A 99 7.26 5.90 -4.89
N LEU A 100 6.75 6.84 -4.09
CA LEU A 100 6.57 6.68 -2.65
C LEU A 100 5.59 5.55 -2.32
N GLY A 101 4.49 5.47 -3.08
CA GLY A 101 3.56 4.37 -3.02
C GLY A 101 4.25 3.03 -3.27
N LEU A 102 5.03 2.92 -4.36
CA LEU A 102 5.79 1.72 -4.69
C LEU A 102 6.73 1.30 -3.55
N VAL A 103 7.55 2.24 -3.07
CA VAL A 103 8.56 1.99 -2.03
C VAL A 103 7.89 1.57 -0.73
N GLY A 104 6.82 2.25 -0.31
CA GLY A 104 6.04 1.87 0.86
C GLY A 104 5.43 0.48 0.71
N GLY A 105 4.81 0.19 -0.43
CA GLY A 105 4.20 -1.11 -0.71
C GLY A 105 5.21 -2.25 -0.65
N LEU A 106 6.40 -2.06 -1.18
CA LEU A 106 7.50 -3.02 -1.10
C LEU A 106 8.01 -3.19 0.34
N ALA A 107 8.27 -2.09 1.04
CA ALA A 107 8.77 -2.09 2.42
C ALA A 107 7.82 -2.84 3.35
N TRP A 108 6.53 -2.50 3.32
CA TRP A 108 5.52 -3.12 4.19
C TRP A 108 5.21 -4.56 3.82
N SER A 109 5.53 -5.00 2.61
CA SER A 109 5.37 -6.40 2.21
C SER A 109 6.41 -7.33 2.82
N THR A 110 7.54 -6.80 3.30
CA THR A 110 8.60 -7.59 3.94
C THR A 110 8.16 -8.28 5.24
N PRO A 111 7.58 -7.60 6.26
CA PRO A 111 7.13 -8.26 7.48
C PRO A 111 5.98 -9.25 7.22
N PHE A 112 5.06 -8.95 6.30
CA PHE A 112 3.96 -9.87 5.97
C PHE A 112 4.43 -11.12 5.24
N ALA A 113 5.43 -11.01 4.36
CA ALA A 113 6.05 -12.16 3.71
C ALA A 113 6.84 -13.02 4.72
N LEU A 114 7.52 -12.38 5.67
CA LEU A 114 8.33 -13.06 6.69
C LEU A 114 7.46 -13.81 7.70
N THR A 115 6.40 -13.17 8.23
CA THR A 115 5.45 -13.82 9.15
C THR A 115 4.76 -15.02 8.50
N ALA A 116 4.34 -14.91 7.25
CA ALA A 116 3.77 -16.03 6.50
C ALA A 116 4.77 -17.19 6.29
N ALA A 117 6.07 -16.90 6.18
CA ALA A 117 7.10 -17.93 6.10
C ALA A 117 7.30 -18.64 7.45
N ILE A 118 7.38 -17.88 8.55
CA ILE A 118 7.59 -18.39 9.91
C ILE A 118 6.42 -19.27 10.36
N SER A 119 5.18 -18.82 10.17
CA SER A 119 3.99 -19.59 10.56
C SER A 119 3.89 -20.95 9.85
N LYS A 120 4.48 -21.05 8.64
CA LYS A 120 4.51 -22.30 7.87
C LYS A 120 5.51 -23.31 8.43
N THR A 121 6.67 -22.85 8.89
CA THR A 121 7.67 -23.70 9.54
C THR A 121 7.12 -24.36 10.79
N ASN A 122 6.46 -23.60 11.67
CA ASN A 122 5.92 -24.11 12.93
C ASN A 122 4.83 -25.18 12.74
N SER A 123 4.08 -25.12 11.64
CA SER A 123 3.06 -26.12 11.29
C SER A 123 3.62 -27.36 10.60
N THR A 124 4.90 -27.33 10.18
CA THR A 124 5.58 -28.51 9.63
C THR A 124 6.32 -29.30 10.70
N GLU A 125 6.75 -28.66 11.79
CA GLU A 125 7.40 -29.33 12.94
C GLU A 125 6.40 -30.00 13.89
N SER A 126 5.11 -29.63 13.84
CA SER A 126 4.06 -30.20 14.68
C SER A 126 3.34 -31.42 14.07
N ASN A 127 3.85 -31.97 12.97
CA ASN A 127 3.32 -33.16 12.26
C ASN A 127 4.42 -34.21 12.13
#